data_AF-A0A1H1RJH4-F1
#
_entry.id   AF-A0A1H1RJH4-F1
#
_cell.length_a   1.000
_cell.length_b   1.000
_cell.length_c   1.000
_cell.angle_alpha   90.00
_cell.angle_beta   90.00
_cell.angle_gamma   90.00
#
_symmetry.space_group_name_H-M   'P 1'
#
loop_
_entity.id
_entity.type
_entity.pdbx_description
1 polymer ?
#
loop_
_entity_poly.entity_id
_entity_poly.type
_entity_poly.pdbx_seq_one_letter_code
_entity_poly.pdbx_strand_id
1 'polypeptide(L)'
;MKRHLLKFVLLVSTLGFTTIAGASDRWETLRAINWVENPTNQTHVGRFGELGPYQFRPATWRMHTDKPFRQAIDRTVADEVAVKHYEWIKRTFEQAGIEPNAFNIAMAWNCGVDAVLSGRAPSVSYNYAERVSNLVQTLKERVQPAVAEESRSTERREQLIIEERSDEQVRFRILQDTPRFVLAATE
;
A
#
# COMPACT_ATOMS: atom_id res chain seq x y z
N MET A 1 15.65 31.35 22.90
CA MET A 1 14.93 30.06 23.06
C MET A 1 14.00 29.71 21.89
N LYS A 2 13.13 30.62 21.40
CA LYS A 2 12.18 30.36 20.28
C LYS A 2 12.83 29.99 18.92
N ARG A 3 14.02 30.52 18.62
CA ARG A 3 14.77 30.24 17.37
C ARG A 3 15.35 28.84 17.27
N HIS A 4 15.60 28.16 18.40
CA HIS A 4 16.11 26.79 18.41
C HIS A 4 14.97 25.77 18.36
N LEU A 5 13.79 26.13 18.89
CA LEU A 5 12.58 25.32 18.79
C LEU A 5 12.09 25.20 17.33
N LEU A 6 12.15 26.30 16.57
CA LEU A 6 11.78 26.32 15.14
C LEU A 6 12.70 25.44 14.28
N LYS A 7 14.01 25.39 14.60
CA LYS A 7 14.98 24.53 13.91
C LYS A 7 14.80 23.05 14.24
N PHE A 8 14.37 22.74 15.46
CA PHE A 8 14.12 21.36 15.88
C PHE A 8 12.85 20.79 15.24
N VAL A 9 11.80 21.60 15.10
CA VAL A 9 10.56 21.21 14.40
C VAL A 9 10.83 20.95 12.90
N LEU A 10 11.68 21.76 12.26
CA LEU A 10 12.03 21.60 10.84
C LEU A 10 12.90 20.35 10.55
N LEU A 11 13.69 19.89 11.53
CA LEU A 11 14.52 18.69 11.42
C LEU A 11 13.72 17.39 11.60
N VAL A 12 12.63 17.42 12.39
CA VAL A 12 11.78 16.25 12.61
C VAL A 12 10.83 16.02 11.42
N SER A 13 10.41 17.07 10.72
CA SER A 13 9.55 16.93 9.53
C SER A 13 10.24 16.29 8.31
N THR A 14 11.57 16.34 8.19
CA THR A 14 12.28 15.72 7.05
C THR A 14 12.55 14.23 7.21
N LEU A 15 12.51 13.69 8.44
CA LEU A 15 12.69 12.25 8.69
C LEU A 15 11.41 11.42 8.55
N GLY A 16 10.23 12.06 8.51
CA GLY A 16 8.93 11.35 8.43
C GLY A 16 8.53 10.90 7.01
N PHE A 17 9.21 11.34 5.96
CA PHE A 17 8.80 11.10 4.57
C PHE A 17 9.41 9.84 3.92
N THR A 18 10.47 9.26 4.49
CA THR A 18 11.16 8.13 3.84
C THR A 18 10.48 6.78 4.06
N THR A 19 9.64 6.62 5.08
CA THR A 19 8.97 5.35 5.38
C THR A 19 7.72 5.10 4.53
N ILE A 20 7.08 6.16 4.03
CA ILE A 20 5.82 6.06 3.27
C ILE A 20 6.08 5.47 1.87
N ALA A 21 7.16 5.90 1.21
CA ALA A 21 7.51 5.43 -0.13
C ALA A 21 7.80 3.92 -0.19
N GLY A 22 8.44 3.35 0.84
CA GLY A 22 8.72 1.91 0.89
C GLY A 22 7.48 1.04 1.13
N ALA A 23 6.45 1.58 1.79
CA ALA A 23 5.23 0.84 2.11
C ALA A 23 4.25 0.82 0.93
N SER A 24 4.13 1.91 0.17
CA SER A 24 3.36 1.92 -1.09
C SER A 24 3.92 0.90 -2.05
N ASP A 25 5.23 0.96 -2.32
CA ASP A 25 5.89 0.09 -3.32
C ASP A 25 5.67 -1.40 -3.06
N ARG A 26 5.69 -1.81 -1.78
CA ARG A 26 5.37 -3.18 -1.37
C ARG A 26 3.91 -3.54 -1.63
N TRP A 27 2.98 -2.65 -1.26
CA TRP A 27 1.56 -2.89 -1.46
C TRP A 27 1.23 -3.07 -2.94
N GLU A 28 1.71 -2.19 -3.83
CA GLU A 28 1.45 -2.33 -5.27
C GLU A 28 2.06 -3.63 -5.81
N THR A 29 3.28 -3.97 -5.39
CA THR A 29 3.97 -5.19 -5.85
C THR A 29 3.23 -6.45 -5.43
N LEU A 30 2.82 -6.57 -4.16
CA LEU A 30 2.06 -7.72 -3.69
C LEU A 30 0.67 -7.78 -4.31
N ARG A 31 0.02 -6.63 -4.54
CA ARG A 31 -1.27 -6.59 -5.22
C ARG A 31 -1.17 -7.07 -6.66
N ALA A 32 -0.14 -6.63 -7.38
CA ALA A 32 0.13 -7.06 -8.75
C ALA A 32 0.45 -8.57 -8.82
N ILE A 33 1.29 -9.09 -7.91
CA ILE A 33 1.56 -10.54 -7.81
C ILE A 33 0.26 -11.31 -7.59
N ASN A 34 -0.58 -10.92 -6.63
CA ASN A 34 -1.84 -11.60 -6.38
C ASN A 34 -2.75 -11.65 -7.62
N TRP A 35 -2.81 -10.57 -8.40
CA TRP A 35 -3.59 -10.53 -9.63
C TRP A 35 -3.03 -11.44 -10.74
N VAL A 36 -1.71 -11.54 -10.86
CA VAL A 36 -1.08 -12.41 -11.85
C VAL A 36 -1.20 -13.89 -11.45
N GLU A 37 -1.00 -14.19 -10.17
CA GLU A 37 -1.02 -15.57 -9.65
C GLU A 37 -2.44 -16.15 -9.58
N ASN A 38 -3.41 -15.34 -9.15
CA ASN A 38 -4.75 -15.83 -8.87
C ASN A 38 -5.83 -14.78 -9.20
N PRO A 39 -6.04 -14.49 -10.50
CA PRO A 39 -6.95 -13.43 -10.94
C PRO A 39 -8.42 -13.68 -10.56
N THR A 40 -8.80 -14.94 -10.32
CA THR A 40 -10.18 -15.34 -10.00
C THR A 40 -10.34 -15.85 -8.56
N ASN A 41 -9.33 -15.64 -7.71
CA ASN A 41 -9.31 -16.03 -6.30
C ASN A 41 -9.70 -17.51 -6.05
N GLN A 42 -9.16 -18.39 -6.88
CA GLN A 42 -9.31 -19.84 -6.78
C GLN A 42 -8.63 -20.36 -5.51
N THR A 43 -9.29 -21.28 -4.82
CA THR A 43 -8.81 -21.87 -3.55
C THR A 43 -8.32 -23.32 -3.71
N HIS A 44 -8.37 -23.87 -4.93
CA HIS A 44 -7.87 -25.21 -5.21
C HIS A 44 -6.35 -25.22 -5.40
N VAL A 45 -5.78 -26.41 -5.25
CA VAL A 45 -4.34 -26.64 -5.40
C VAL A 45 -3.95 -26.51 -6.87
N GLY A 46 -2.94 -25.68 -7.15
CA GLY A 46 -2.36 -25.49 -8.47
C GLY A 46 -1.56 -26.71 -8.95
N ARG A 47 -1.13 -26.67 -10.22
CA ARG A 47 -0.46 -27.81 -10.89
C ARG A 47 0.74 -28.37 -10.12
N PHE A 48 1.49 -27.50 -9.45
CA PHE A 48 2.71 -27.87 -8.72
C PHE A 48 2.53 -27.95 -7.21
N GLY A 49 1.29 -28.06 -6.72
CA GLY A 49 1.01 -28.05 -5.28
C GLY A 49 0.93 -26.64 -4.68
N GLU A 50 0.81 -25.63 -5.53
CA GLU A 50 0.69 -24.22 -5.15
C GLU A 50 -0.69 -23.94 -4.53
N LEU A 51 -0.76 -23.02 -3.57
CA LEU A 51 -2.01 -22.75 -2.86
C LEU A 51 -2.20 -21.28 -2.50
N GLY A 52 -3.44 -20.83 -2.56
CA GLY A 52 -3.86 -19.54 -2.04
C GLY A 52 -3.73 -18.37 -3.03
N PRO A 53 -3.95 -17.14 -2.54
CA PRO A 53 -3.98 -15.94 -3.37
C PRO A 53 -2.63 -15.61 -4.02
N TYR A 54 -1.53 -16.11 -3.44
CA TYR A 54 -0.18 -15.88 -3.93
C TYR A 54 0.52 -17.14 -4.46
N GLN A 55 -0.25 -18.22 -4.65
CA GLN A 55 0.26 -19.51 -5.16
C GLN A 55 1.53 -19.99 -4.43
N PHE A 56 1.51 -19.94 -3.09
CA PHE A 56 2.66 -20.37 -2.30
C PHE A 56 2.97 -21.85 -2.52
N ARG A 57 4.25 -22.20 -2.52
CA ARG A 57 4.69 -23.59 -2.40
C ARG A 57 4.86 -24.00 -0.93
N PRO A 58 4.72 -25.29 -0.58
CA PRO A 58 4.93 -25.75 0.80
C PRO A 58 6.31 -25.39 1.37
N ALA A 59 7.34 -25.36 0.53
CA ALA A 59 8.69 -24.97 0.97
C ALA A 59 8.74 -23.50 1.38
N THR A 60 8.31 -22.59 0.49
CA THR A 60 8.22 -21.15 0.76
C THR A 60 7.37 -20.84 1.98
N TRP A 61 6.24 -21.53 2.13
CA TRP A 61 5.36 -21.35 3.29
C TRP A 61 6.08 -21.60 4.62
N ARG A 62 6.81 -22.72 4.71
CA ARG A 62 7.57 -23.08 5.92
C ARG A 62 8.72 -22.14 6.25
N MET A 63 9.20 -21.36 5.27
CA MET A 63 10.23 -20.35 5.54
C MET A 63 9.71 -19.20 6.41
N HIS A 64 8.39 -18.94 6.41
CA HIS A 64 7.82 -17.71 6.99
C HIS A 64 6.78 -17.94 8.09
N THR A 65 6.33 -19.19 8.28
CA THR A 65 5.34 -19.55 9.30
C THR A 65 5.35 -21.05 9.62
N ASP A 66 5.00 -21.38 10.86
CA ASP A 66 4.77 -22.76 11.32
C ASP A 66 3.31 -23.21 11.15
N LYS A 67 2.43 -22.31 10.69
CA LYS A 67 1.02 -22.64 10.44
C LYS A 67 0.92 -23.76 9.39
N PRO A 68 -0.08 -24.66 9.46
CA PRO A 68 -0.28 -25.69 8.45
C PRO A 68 -0.48 -25.09 7.04
N PHE A 69 0.14 -25.68 6.01
CA PHE A 69 0.08 -25.16 4.63
C PHE A 69 -1.34 -24.99 4.08
N ARG A 70 -2.31 -25.80 4.53
CA ARG A 70 -3.72 -25.62 4.18
C ARG A 70 -4.28 -24.23 4.53
N GLN A 71 -3.66 -23.51 5.47
CA GLN A 71 -4.05 -22.13 5.81
C GLN A 71 -3.61 -21.11 4.77
N ALA A 72 -2.89 -21.50 3.70
CA ALA A 72 -2.58 -20.60 2.59
C ALA A 72 -3.83 -20.11 1.84
N ILE A 73 -4.98 -20.78 1.99
CA ILE A 73 -6.26 -20.28 1.45
C ILE A 73 -6.87 -19.15 2.28
N ASP A 74 -6.48 -19.05 3.56
CA ASP A 74 -6.94 -17.98 4.44
C ASP A 74 -6.25 -16.68 4.03
N ARG A 75 -7.05 -15.67 3.70
CA ARG A 75 -6.54 -14.44 3.11
C ARG A 75 -5.62 -13.69 4.08
N THR A 76 -6.01 -13.59 5.34
CA THR A 76 -5.23 -12.86 6.36
C THR A 76 -3.89 -13.54 6.58
N VAL A 77 -3.90 -14.86 6.72
CA VAL A 77 -2.65 -15.62 6.90
C VAL A 77 -1.76 -15.55 5.65
N ALA A 78 -2.36 -15.64 4.46
CA ALA A 78 -1.62 -15.56 3.20
C ALA A 78 -0.99 -14.18 2.99
N ASP A 79 -1.71 -13.11 3.29
CA ASP A 79 -1.21 -11.73 3.18
C ASP A 79 -0.02 -11.52 4.14
N GLU A 80 -0.11 -12.02 5.39
CA GLU A 80 1.01 -11.98 6.36
C GLU A 80 2.26 -12.70 5.83
N VAL A 81 2.09 -13.91 5.29
CA VAL A 81 3.19 -14.69 4.71
C VAL A 81 3.76 -14.00 3.46
N ALA A 82 2.90 -13.38 2.64
CA ALA A 82 3.33 -12.65 1.45
C ALA A 82 4.24 -11.47 1.80
N VAL A 83 3.86 -10.70 2.83
CA VAL A 83 4.69 -9.59 3.33
C VAL A 83 6.03 -10.11 3.84
N LYS A 84 6.06 -11.18 4.65
CA LYS A 84 7.32 -11.75 5.14
C LYS A 84 8.22 -12.24 4.00
N HIS A 85 7.62 -12.88 2.99
CA HIS A 85 8.37 -13.37 1.84
C HIS A 85 8.94 -12.22 1.01
N TYR A 86 8.15 -11.18 0.74
CA TYR A 86 8.61 -9.96 0.09
C TYR A 86 9.81 -9.33 0.82
N GLU A 87 9.70 -9.15 2.14
CA GLU A 87 10.78 -8.54 2.94
C GLU A 87 12.04 -9.41 3.02
N TRP A 88 11.88 -10.73 2.91
CA TRP A 88 13.01 -11.65 2.80
C TRP A 88 13.72 -11.51 1.44
N ILE A 89 12.96 -11.47 0.33
CA ILE A 89 13.52 -11.25 -1.02
C ILE A 89 14.25 -9.91 -1.06
N LYS A 90 13.57 -8.83 -0.62
CA LYS A 90 14.11 -7.47 -0.62
C LYS A 90 15.45 -7.39 0.11
N ARG A 91 15.53 -7.89 1.36
CA ARG A 91 16.78 -7.91 2.12
C ARG A 91 17.88 -8.72 1.45
N THR A 92 17.52 -9.86 0.83
CA THR A 92 18.49 -10.71 0.17
C THR A 92 19.11 -10.00 -1.05
N PHE A 93 18.30 -9.27 -1.81
CA PHE A 93 18.80 -8.44 -2.92
C PHE A 93 19.63 -7.25 -2.46
N GLU A 94 19.19 -6.52 -1.44
CA GLU A 94 19.95 -5.42 -0.86
C GLU A 94 21.34 -5.88 -0.39
N GLN A 95 21.42 -7.06 0.25
CA GLN A 95 22.69 -7.66 0.66
C GLN A 95 23.58 -8.11 -0.51
N ALA A 96 22.96 -8.50 -1.64
CA ALA A 96 23.67 -8.88 -2.86
C ALA A 96 24.01 -7.68 -3.76
N GLY A 97 23.65 -6.45 -3.38
CA GLY A 97 23.84 -5.25 -4.21
C GLY A 97 22.93 -5.18 -5.43
N ILE A 98 21.82 -5.93 -5.44
CA ILE A 98 20.80 -5.89 -6.49
C ILE A 98 19.69 -4.95 -6.04
N GLU A 99 19.23 -4.09 -6.95
CA GLU A 99 18.10 -3.21 -6.68
C GLU A 99 16.80 -4.03 -6.45
N PRO A 100 16.12 -3.90 -5.30
CA PRO A 100 14.89 -4.62 -5.01
C PRO A 100 13.66 -3.93 -5.65
N ASN A 101 13.73 -3.65 -6.94
CA ASN A 101 12.60 -3.11 -7.69
C ASN A 101 11.53 -4.20 -7.94
N ALA A 102 10.32 -3.77 -8.34
CA ALA A 102 9.18 -4.67 -8.55
C ALA A 102 9.48 -5.83 -9.52
N PHE A 103 10.29 -5.57 -10.55
CA PHE A 103 10.67 -6.56 -11.54
C PHE A 103 11.52 -7.67 -10.93
N ASN A 104 12.61 -7.30 -10.24
CA ASN A 104 13.50 -8.26 -9.61
C ASN A 104 12.77 -9.06 -8.52
N ILE A 105 11.92 -8.40 -7.72
CA ILE A 105 11.12 -9.07 -6.68
C ILE A 105 10.17 -10.08 -7.32
N ALA A 106 9.46 -9.72 -8.39
CA ALA A 106 8.56 -10.62 -9.10
C ALA A 106 9.32 -11.80 -9.73
N MET A 107 10.53 -11.56 -10.25
CA MET A 107 11.36 -12.63 -10.79
C MET A 107 11.75 -13.64 -9.71
N ALA A 108 12.26 -13.18 -8.57
CA ALA A 108 12.58 -14.05 -7.44
C ALA A 108 11.35 -14.73 -6.83
N TRP A 109 10.18 -14.09 -6.89
CA TRP A 109 8.92 -14.72 -6.48
C TRP A 109 8.62 -15.96 -7.32
N ASN A 110 8.84 -15.87 -8.64
CA ASN A 110 8.49 -16.92 -9.59
C ASN A 110 9.53 -18.05 -9.67
N CYS A 111 10.83 -17.74 -9.70
CA CYS A 111 11.89 -18.74 -9.88
C CYS A 111 12.86 -18.91 -8.70
N GLY A 112 12.64 -18.16 -7.62
CA GLY A 112 13.51 -18.18 -6.44
C GLY A 112 14.69 -17.22 -6.55
N VAL A 113 15.17 -16.76 -5.39
CA VAL A 113 16.26 -15.77 -5.30
C VAL A 113 17.57 -16.30 -5.89
N ASP A 114 17.93 -17.55 -5.63
CA ASP A 114 19.19 -18.14 -6.12
C ASP A 114 19.27 -18.18 -7.65
N ALA A 115 18.14 -18.38 -8.34
CA ALA A 115 18.09 -18.37 -9.80
C ALA A 115 18.39 -16.98 -10.35
N VAL A 116 17.86 -15.94 -9.70
CA VAL A 116 18.13 -14.54 -10.04
C VAL A 116 19.60 -14.19 -9.76
N LEU A 117 20.10 -14.50 -8.56
CA LEU A 117 21.48 -14.19 -8.16
C LEU A 117 22.52 -14.90 -9.03
N SER A 118 22.23 -16.13 -9.47
CA SER A 118 23.15 -16.89 -10.34
C SER A 118 22.99 -16.57 -11.83
N GLY A 119 22.10 -15.65 -12.22
CA GLY A 119 21.85 -15.30 -13.62
C GLY A 119 21.22 -16.43 -14.44
N ARG A 120 20.52 -17.37 -13.78
CA ARG A 120 19.91 -18.57 -14.38
C ARG A 120 18.38 -18.53 -14.34
N ALA A 121 17.79 -17.34 -14.23
CA ALA A 121 16.35 -17.18 -14.31
C ALA A 121 15.84 -17.62 -15.70
N PRO A 122 14.78 -18.44 -15.79
CA PRO A 122 14.26 -18.90 -17.06
C PRO A 122 13.44 -17.78 -17.75
N SER A 123 13.37 -17.80 -19.08
CA SER A 123 12.67 -16.77 -19.88
C SER A 123 11.20 -16.56 -19.47
N VAL A 124 10.52 -17.63 -19.04
CA VAL A 124 9.13 -17.54 -18.53
C VAL A 124 9.01 -16.64 -17.30
N SER A 125 10.04 -16.57 -16.46
CA SER A 125 10.06 -15.71 -15.27
C SER A 125 10.30 -14.23 -15.62
N TYR A 126 10.99 -13.95 -16.73
CA TYR A 126 11.11 -12.59 -17.25
C TYR A 126 9.74 -12.06 -17.71
N ASN A 127 9.01 -12.85 -18.52
CA ASN A 127 7.66 -12.49 -18.97
C ASN A 127 6.69 -12.33 -17.79
N TYR A 128 6.83 -13.18 -16.78
CA TYR A 128 6.08 -13.04 -15.54
C TYR A 128 6.38 -11.70 -14.84
N ALA A 129 7.66 -11.41 -14.63
CA ALA A 129 8.11 -10.20 -13.92
C ALA A 129 7.68 -8.92 -14.66
N GLU A 130 7.75 -8.91 -15.99
CA GLU A 130 7.30 -7.79 -16.81
C GLU A 130 5.80 -7.51 -16.63
N ARG A 131 4.96 -8.55 -16.64
CA ARG A 131 3.52 -8.39 -16.36
C ARG A 131 3.25 -7.80 -14.98
N VAL A 132 3.98 -8.26 -13.97
CA VAL A 132 3.85 -7.71 -12.61
C VAL A 132 4.29 -6.24 -12.58
N SER A 133 5.43 -5.89 -13.15
CA SER A 133 5.92 -4.51 -13.20
C SER A 133 4.96 -3.55 -13.92
N ASN A 134 4.38 -3.98 -15.05
CA ASN A 134 3.39 -3.17 -15.77
C ASN A 134 2.12 -2.92 -14.93
N LEU A 135 1.69 -3.92 -14.16
CA LEU A 135 0.57 -3.75 -13.22
C LEU A 135 0.92 -2.84 -12.05
N VAL A 136 2.14 -2.94 -11.50
CA VAL A 136 2.62 -2.03 -10.45
C VAL A 136 2.60 -0.58 -10.94
N GLN A 137 3.12 -0.34 -12.15
CA GLN A 137 3.06 0.99 -12.75
C GLN A 137 1.62 1.49 -12.87
N THR A 138 0.72 0.67 -13.40
CA THR A 138 -0.71 1.00 -13.53
C THR A 138 -1.34 1.33 -12.17
N LEU A 139 -0.99 0.60 -11.11
CA LEU A 139 -1.51 0.83 -9.76
C LEU A 139 -1.00 2.16 -9.19
N LYS A 140 0.29 2.45 -9.37
CA LYS A 140 0.91 3.73 -8.94
C LYS A 140 0.28 4.93 -9.65
N GLU A 141 0.04 4.82 -10.94
CA GLU A 141 -0.62 5.86 -11.76
C GLU A 141 -2.06 6.13 -11.33
N ARG A 142 -2.76 5.15 -10.75
CA ARG A 142 -4.13 5.35 -10.22
C ARG A 142 -4.16 6.02 -8.85
N VAL A 143 -3.14 5.80 -8.03
CA VAL A 143 -3.08 6.36 -6.66
C VAL A 143 -2.64 7.83 -6.67
N GLN A 144 -1.71 8.22 -7.55
CA GLN A 144 -1.21 9.60 -7.64
C GLN A 144 -2.28 10.68 -7.91
N PRO A 145 -3.23 10.52 -8.86
CA PRO A 145 -4.25 11.53 -9.13
C PRO A 145 -5.27 11.66 -7.98
N ALA A 146 -5.61 10.57 -7.30
CA ALA A 146 -6.55 10.59 -6.17
C ALA A 146 -6.00 11.40 -4.99
N VAL A 147 -4.72 11.21 -4.65
CA VAL A 147 -4.04 11.95 -3.57
C VAL A 147 -3.87 13.44 -3.93
N ALA A 148 -3.62 13.75 -5.21
CA ALA A 148 -3.50 15.13 -5.68
C ALA A 148 -4.84 15.89 -5.67
N GLU A 149 -5.95 15.23 -6.00
CA GLU A 149 -7.30 15.83 -5.92
C GLU A 149 -7.75 16.03 -4.47
N GLU A 150 -7.48 15.06 -3.59
CA GLU A 150 -7.83 15.16 -2.17
C GLU A 150 -7.04 16.29 -1.48
N SER A 151 -5.76 16.44 -1.81
CA SER A 151 -4.91 17.54 -1.32
C SER A 151 -5.42 18.91 -1.80
N ARG A 152 -5.76 19.05 -3.09
CA ARG A 152 -6.33 20.30 -3.64
C ARG A 152 -7.69 20.66 -3.03
N SER A 153 -8.51 19.67 -2.71
CA SER A 153 -9.81 19.88 -2.07
C SER A 153 -9.66 20.37 -0.61
N THR A 154 -8.65 19.87 0.10
CA THR A 154 -8.32 20.26 1.47
C THR A 154 -7.76 21.68 1.51
N GLU A 155 -6.79 22.00 0.63
CA GLU A 155 -6.22 23.35 0.51
C GLU A 155 -7.29 24.39 0.14
N ARG A 156 -8.21 24.06 -0.78
CA ARG A 156 -9.34 24.93 -1.14
C ARG A 156 -10.29 25.15 0.03
N ARG A 157 -10.52 24.12 0.86
CA ARG A 157 -11.39 24.22 2.05
C ARG A 157 -10.75 25.06 3.15
N GLU A 158 -9.45 24.96 3.36
CA GLU A 158 -8.72 25.80 4.31
C GLU A 158 -8.66 27.27 3.86
N GLN A 159 -8.52 27.54 2.56
CA GLN A 159 -8.61 28.90 2.01
C GLN A 159 -9.99 29.53 2.22
N LEU A 160 -11.07 28.78 1.99
CA LEU A 160 -12.44 29.23 2.23
C LEU A 160 -12.69 29.54 3.72
N ILE A 161 -12.16 28.73 4.64
CA ILE A 161 -12.28 28.96 6.10
C ILE A 161 -11.50 30.22 6.54
N ILE A 162 -10.39 30.55 5.87
CA ILE A 162 -9.60 31.75 6.17
C ILE A 162 -10.29 33.02 5.65
N GLU A 163 -10.90 32.97 4.46
CA GLU A 163 -11.70 34.09 3.90
C GLU A 163 -12.96 34.35 4.74
N GLU A 164 -13.68 33.31 5.16
CA GLU A 164 -14.89 33.45 5.98
C GLU A 164 -14.60 34.07 7.36
N ARG A 165 -13.42 33.77 7.93
CA ARG A 165 -12.95 34.39 9.19
C ARG A 165 -12.53 35.84 9.06
N SER A 166 -12.15 36.30 7.86
CA SER A 166 -11.79 37.72 7.65
C SER A 166 -12.99 38.64 7.48
N ASP A 167 -14.16 38.09 7.11
CA ASP A 167 -15.39 38.86 6.88
C ASP A 167 -16.30 38.98 8.11
N GLU A 168 -16.03 38.23 9.19
CA GLU A 168 -16.84 38.25 10.40
C GLU A 168 -16.48 39.41 11.37
N GLN A 169 -16.33 40.62 10.84
CA GLN A 169 -16.45 41.84 11.65
C GLN A 169 -17.94 42.17 11.91
N VAL A 170 -18.42 41.64 13.03
CA VAL A 170 -19.51 42.12 13.91
C VAL A 170 -20.64 42.92 13.23
N ARG A 171 -21.76 42.26 12.95
CA ARG A 171 -23.08 42.91 12.81
C ARG A 171 -24.07 42.36 13.83
N PHE A 172 -24.35 43.14 14.87
CA PHE A 172 -25.50 42.92 15.74
C PHE A 172 -26.80 43.13 14.95
N ARG A 173 -27.69 42.14 14.96
CA ARG A 173 -29.08 42.27 14.49
C ARG A 173 -30.04 41.93 15.64
N ILE A 174 -30.88 42.90 16.00
CA ILE A 174 -31.97 42.77 16.96
C ILE A 174 -33.03 41.85 16.33
N LEU A 175 -33.37 40.74 17.01
CA LEU A 175 -34.44 39.84 16.61
C LEU A 175 -35.74 40.28 17.29
N GLN A 176 -36.74 40.70 16.51
CA GLN A 176 -38.13 40.79 16.96
C GLN A 176 -38.90 39.55 16.54
N ASP A 177 -39.50 38.91 17.55
CA ASP A 177 -40.66 38.02 17.58
C ASP A 177 -40.80 36.87 16.57
N THR A 178 -40.75 35.66 17.12
CA THR A 178 -41.25 34.43 16.47
C THR A 178 -42.27 33.76 17.39
N PRO A 179 -43.50 33.45 16.94
CA PRO A 179 -44.40 32.61 17.72
C PRO A 179 -44.01 31.12 17.60
N ARG A 180 -44.08 30.46 18.77
CA ARG A 180 -43.89 29.04 19.06
C ARG A 180 -44.80 28.12 18.23
N PHE A 181 -44.23 27.04 17.70
CA PHE A 181 -44.95 25.77 17.54
C PHE A 181 -44.10 24.64 18.12
N VAL A 182 -44.68 23.93 19.08
CA VAL A 182 -44.15 22.72 19.73
C VAL A 182 -44.73 21.52 18.98
N LEU A 183 -43.88 20.61 18.52
CA LEU A 183 -44.31 19.27 18.11
C LEU A 183 -43.89 18.30 19.22
N ALA A 184 -44.88 17.80 19.96
CA ALA A 184 -44.71 16.69 20.88
C ALA A 184 -44.76 15.37 20.09
N ALA A 185 -43.88 14.43 20.44
CA ALA A 185 -43.82 13.11 19.84
C ALA A 185 -44.80 12.12 20.52
N THR A 186 -45.19 11.11 19.73
CA THR A 186 -45.63 9.73 20.08
C THR A 186 -46.93 9.54 20.87
N GLU A 187 -47.87 8.77 20.30
CA GLU A 187 -47.94 7.30 20.41
C GLU A 187 -48.34 6.67 19.06
#